data_AF-E4WT51-F1
#
_entry.id   AF-E4WT51-F1
#
_cell.length_a   1.000
_cell.length_b   1.000
_cell.length_c   1.000
_cell.angle_alpha   90.00
_cell.angle_beta   90.00
_cell.angle_gamma   90.00
#
_symmetry.space_group_name_H-M   'P 1'
#
loop_
_entity.id
_entity.type
_entity.pdbx_description
1 polymer ?
#
loop_
_entity_poly.entity_id
_entity_poly.type
_entity_poly.pdbx_seq_one_letter_code
_entity_poly.pdbx_strand_id
1 'polypeptide(L)'
;MTTLGKLIPTDPESDDLVDELIIISDKTGPESLAWLTGYGVIGLYLSVVLLAGRYTRAIFQYDGAYIMFHEYPNVDELLQLCSDIYLVRELKEWKLEEDLMAKLIYLYRSPETMLRVTKLRPYKPKLKQIKQD
;
A
#
# COMPACT_ATOMS: atom_id res chain seq x y z
N MET A 1 -12.09 -33.50 -43.19
CA MET A 1 -10.97 -33.73 -44.14
C MET A 1 -9.77 -34.01 -43.28
N THR A 2 -9.39 -35.25 -42.98
CA THR A 2 -8.67 -36.28 -43.76
C THR A 2 -8.46 -37.42 -42.74
N THR A 3 -8.58 -38.73 -42.94
CA THR A 3 -8.53 -39.63 -44.10
C THR A 3 -9.47 -40.82 -43.82
N LEU A 4 -10.59 -40.92 -44.54
CA LEU A 4 -11.37 -42.16 -44.66
C LEU A 4 -10.92 -42.85 -45.93
N GLY A 5 -10.02 -43.82 -45.81
CA GLY A 5 -9.57 -44.57 -46.97
C GLY A 5 -8.78 -45.80 -46.54
N LYS A 6 -9.29 -46.95 -47.00
CA LYS A 6 -8.86 -48.36 -46.76
C LYS A 6 -9.49 -49.00 -45.52
N LEU A 7 -10.18 -50.13 -45.59
CA LEU A 7 -10.39 -51.13 -46.65
C LEU A 7 -11.68 -51.89 -46.31
N ILE A 8 -12.55 -52.13 -47.29
CA ILE A 8 -13.44 -53.30 -47.28
C ILE A 8 -12.71 -54.38 -48.08
N PRO A 9 -12.64 -55.60 -47.55
CA PRO A 9 -13.05 -56.76 -48.34
C PRO A 9 -14.17 -57.51 -47.60
N THR A 10 -15.22 -57.78 -48.36
CA THR A 10 -16.26 -58.76 -48.08
C THR A 10 -15.65 -60.16 -47.93
N ASP A 11 -16.02 -60.89 -46.87
CA ASP A 11 -16.18 -62.35 -46.86
C ASP A 11 -17.15 -62.73 -45.70
N PRO A 12 -18.19 -63.57 -45.91
CA PRO A 12 -19.15 -63.92 -44.88
C PRO A 12 -18.94 -65.36 -44.39
N GLU A 13 -18.01 -65.60 -43.46
CA GLU A 13 -18.03 -66.85 -42.67
C GLU A 13 -17.12 -66.76 -41.44
N SER A 14 -17.60 -67.33 -40.33
CA SER A 14 -16.97 -67.43 -38.99
C SER A 14 -17.08 -66.22 -38.06
N ASP A 15 -18.28 -66.01 -37.52
CA ASP A 15 -18.45 -65.48 -36.17
C ASP A 15 -17.77 -66.44 -35.19
N ASP A 16 -16.65 -66.05 -34.58
CA ASP A 16 -16.26 -66.43 -33.21
C ASP A 16 -15.05 -65.60 -32.72
N LEU A 17 -15.39 -64.56 -31.94
CA LEU A 17 -14.59 -63.99 -30.85
C LEU A 17 -13.45 -63.01 -31.20
N VAL A 18 -13.77 -61.90 -31.86
CA VAL A 18 -13.08 -60.64 -31.56
C VAL A 18 -14.13 -59.57 -31.32
N ASP A 19 -14.60 -59.47 -30.08
CA ASP A 19 -15.44 -58.35 -29.67
C ASP A 19 -14.67 -57.05 -29.92
N GLU A 20 -15.12 -56.26 -30.89
CA GLU A 20 -14.51 -54.98 -31.24
C GLU A 20 -14.76 -53.98 -30.10
N LEU A 21 -13.77 -53.86 -29.21
CA LEU A 21 -13.82 -52.95 -28.07
C LEU A 21 -13.40 -51.53 -28.48
N ILE A 22 -14.38 -50.66 -28.68
CA ILE A 22 -14.14 -49.24 -28.95
C ILE A 22 -14.03 -48.47 -27.62
N ILE A 23 -12.81 -48.12 -27.21
CA ILE A 23 -12.56 -47.31 -26.01
C ILE A 23 -12.55 -45.82 -26.39
N ILE A 24 -13.60 -45.10 -25.97
CA ILE A 24 -13.66 -43.64 -26.05
C ILE A 24 -13.24 -43.09 -24.69
N SER A 25 -11.96 -42.75 -24.55
CA SER A 25 -11.45 -42.08 -23.34
C SER A 25 -11.64 -40.58 -23.48
N ASP A 26 -12.52 -40.00 -22.67
CA ASP A 26 -12.59 -38.55 -22.52
C ASP A 26 -11.42 -38.04 -21.67
N LYS A 27 -10.92 -36.84 -21.97
CA LYS A 27 -9.84 -36.22 -21.19
C LYS A 27 -10.44 -35.56 -19.97
N THR A 28 -10.43 -36.28 -18.84
CA THR A 28 -10.77 -35.68 -17.55
C THR A 28 -9.59 -34.84 -17.04
N GLY A 29 -9.86 -33.58 -16.72
CA GLY A 29 -8.90 -32.72 -16.03
C GLY A 29 -8.63 -33.24 -14.61
N PRO A 30 -7.48 -32.92 -14.01
CA PRO A 30 -7.18 -33.33 -12.63
C PRO A 30 -8.23 -32.74 -11.68
N GLU A 31 -8.89 -33.61 -10.89
CA GLU A 31 -9.93 -33.21 -9.93
C GLU A 31 -9.44 -32.21 -8.88
N SER A 32 -8.12 -32.16 -8.66
CA SER A 32 -7.45 -31.18 -7.82
C SER A 32 -7.52 -29.74 -8.32
N LEU A 33 -7.94 -29.49 -9.58
CA LEU A 33 -8.19 -28.14 -10.10
C LEU A 33 -9.69 -27.81 -10.23
N ALA A 34 -10.56 -28.83 -10.12
CA ALA A 34 -12.01 -28.65 -10.27
C ALA A 34 -12.61 -27.74 -9.18
N TRP A 35 -12.08 -27.78 -7.95
CA TRP A 35 -12.51 -26.91 -6.85
C TRP A 35 -12.18 -25.43 -7.09
N LEU A 36 -11.09 -25.15 -7.82
CA LEU A 36 -10.65 -23.80 -8.13
C LEU A 36 -11.46 -23.21 -9.30
N THR A 37 -11.70 -24.01 -10.35
CA THR A 37 -12.34 -23.56 -11.61
C THR A 37 -13.82 -23.20 -11.47
N GLY A 38 -14.51 -23.65 -10.42
CA GLY A 38 -15.91 -23.32 -10.16
C GLY A 38 -16.08 -22.02 -9.35
N TYR A 39 -16.13 -22.15 -8.03
CA TYR A 39 -16.36 -21.02 -7.10
C TYR A 39 -15.07 -20.36 -6.60
N GLY A 40 -13.90 -20.94 -6.86
CA GLY A 40 -12.61 -20.40 -6.44
C GLY A 40 -12.21 -19.15 -7.21
N VAL A 41 -12.37 -19.15 -8.55
CA VAL A 41 -12.02 -18.00 -9.40
C VAL A 41 -12.84 -16.76 -9.05
N ILE A 42 -14.14 -16.92 -8.77
CA ILE A 42 -15.00 -15.79 -8.38
C ILE A 42 -14.59 -15.23 -7.01
N GLY A 43 -14.25 -16.09 -6.05
CA GLY A 43 -13.73 -15.68 -4.74
C GLY A 43 -12.38 -14.96 -4.84
N LEU A 44 -11.48 -15.46 -5.68
CA LEU A 44 -10.20 -14.82 -5.97
C LEU A 44 -10.40 -13.42 -6.58
N TYR A 45 -11.27 -13.30 -7.59
CA TYR A 45 -11.60 -12.02 -8.22
C TYR A 45 -12.13 -11.02 -7.20
N LEU A 46 -13.14 -11.42 -6.42
CA LEU A 46 -13.73 -10.55 -5.40
C LEU A 46 -12.70 -10.16 -4.33
N SER A 47 -11.83 -11.07 -3.89
CA SER A 47 -10.81 -10.75 -2.88
C SER A 47 -9.81 -9.69 -3.36
N VAL A 48 -9.31 -9.82 -4.60
CA VAL A 48 -8.36 -8.87 -5.20
C VAL A 48 -9.02 -7.52 -5.43
N VAL A 49 -10.25 -7.51 -5.97
CA VAL A 49 -11.02 -6.28 -6.22
C VAL A 49 -11.36 -5.56 -4.92
N LEU A 50 -11.79 -6.29 -3.89
CA LEU A 50 -12.08 -5.71 -2.57
C LEU A 50 -10.82 -5.20 -1.89
N LEU A 51 -9.68 -5.89 -2.03
CA LEU A 51 -8.39 -5.42 -1.51
C LEU A 51 -7.94 -4.14 -2.22
N ALA A 52 -8.03 -4.10 -3.55
CA ALA A 52 -7.73 -2.91 -4.33
C ALA A 52 -8.67 -1.74 -3.97
N GLY A 53 -9.97 -2.00 -3.77
CA GLY A 53 -10.95 -1.01 -3.33
C GLY A 53 -10.68 -0.49 -1.90
N ARG A 54 -10.29 -1.36 -0.98
CA ARG A 54 -9.88 -0.99 0.38
C ARG A 54 -8.60 -0.17 0.37
N TYR A 55 -7.63 -0.57 -0.43
CA TYR A 55 -6.34 0.11 -0.54
C TYR A 55 -6.48 1.51 -1.13
N THR A 56 -7.17 1.62 -2.27
CA THR A 56 -7.47 2.92 -2.89
C THR A 56 -8.26 3.81 -1.94
N ARG A 57 -9.28 3.28 -1.26
CA ARG A 57 -10.04 4.03 -0.24
C ARG A 57 -9.15 4.48 0.92
N ALA A 58 -8.23 3.66 1.40
CA ALA A 58 -7.33 4.03 2.49
C ALA A 58 -6.45 5.24 2.14
N ILE A 59 -5.92 5.29 0.91
CA ILE A 59 -5.08 6.41 0.46
C ILE A 59 -5.88 7.72 0.44
N PHE A 60 -7.14 7.71 -0.01
CA PHE A 60 -7.97 8.92 -0.07
C PHE A 60 -8.63 9.31 1.26
N GLN A 61 -8.73 8.39 2.22
CA GLN A 61 -9.37 8.65 3.52
C GLN A 61 -8.40 8.99 4.65
N TYR A 62 -7.10 8.91 4.40
CA TYR A 62 -6.08 9.08 5.44
C TYR A 62 -5.87 10.53 5.91
N ASP A 63 -6.37 11.54 5.21
CA ASP A 63 -5.82 12.89 5.39
C ASP A 63 -6.36 13.67 6.62
N GLY A 64 -7.48 13.27 7.21
CA GLY A 64 -8.10 14.03 8.30
C GLY A 64 -7.20 14.26 9.52
N ALA A 65 -6.40 13.24 9.89
CA ALA A 65 -5.46 13.34 11.00
C ALA A 65 -4.11 13.99 10.60
N TYR A 66 -3.84 14.07 9.29
CA TYR A 66 -2.56 14.51 8.76
C TYR A 66 -2.57 15.98 8.30
N ILE A 67 -3.74 16.55 8.00
CA ILE A 67 -3.95 18.00 7.76
C ILE A 67 -3.26 18.84 8.83
N MET A 68 -3.43 18.46 10.09
CA MET A 68 -2.82 19.13 11.24
C MET A 68 -1.30 19.22 11.10
N PHE A 69 -0.64 18.21 10.53
CA PHE A 69 0.82 18.18 10.37
C PHE A 69 1.32 18.77 9.04
N HIS A 70 0.43 19.00 8.08
CA HIS A 70 0.79 19.48 6.74
C HIS A 70 0.64 21.00 6.57
N GLU A 71 -0.26 21.65 7.30
CA GLU A 71 -0.66 23.03 7.05
C GLU A 71 0.15 24.10 7.83
N TYR A 72 1.37 23.80 8.27
CA TYR A 72 2.18 24.77 9.03
C TYR A 72 2.79 25.87 8.13
N PRO A 73 2.58 27.17 8.44
CA PRO A 73 3.06 28.25 7.58
C PRO A 73 4.57 28.57 7.75
N ASN A 74 5.18 28.27 8.90
CA ASN A 74 6.63 28.37 9.12
C ASN A 74 7.09 27.26 10.09
N VAL A 75 8.08 26.46 9.69
CA VAL A 75 8.64 25.32 10.46
C VAL A 75 10.09 25.53 10.92
N ASP A 76 10.62 26.75 10.81
CA ASP A 76 12.03 27.06 11.12
C ASP A 76 12.38 26.79 12.58
N GLU A 77 11.49 27.13 13.52
CA GLU A 77 11.73 26.91 14.96
C GLU A 77 11.74 25.42 15.32
N LEU A 78 10.92 24.62 14.66
CA LEU A 78 10.91 23.16 14.84
C LEU A 78 12.16 22.52 14.25
N LEU A 79 12.58 22.97 13.07
CA LEU A 79 13.81 22.52 12.44
C LEU A 79 15.04 22.88 13.28
N GLN A 80 15.05 24.07 13.88
CA GLN A 80 16.11 24.49 14.80
C GLN A 80 16.15 23.57 16.03
N LEU A 81 15.00 23.27 16.65
CA LEU A 81 14.94 22.34 17.78
C LEU A 81 15.51 20.96 17.42
N CYS A 82 15.13 20.40 16.26
CA CYS A 82 15.68 19.14 15.77
C CYS A 82 17.19 19.19 15.54
N SER A 83 17.71 20.32 15.06
CA SER A 83 19.15 20.54 14.87
C SER A 83 19.89 20.68 16.20
N ASP A 84 19.29 21.34 17.19
CA ASP A 84 19.85 21.46 18.54
C ASP A 84 19.98 20.08 19.21
N ILE A 85 18.97 19.21 19.06
CA ILE A 85 19.03 17.82 19.54
C ILE A 85 20.17 17.05 18.89
N TYR A 86 20.38 17.25 17.58
CA TYR A 86 21.49 16.62 16.86
C TYR A 86 22.85 17.08 17.40
N LEU A 87 23.01 18.39 17.61
CA LEU A 87 24.22 18.97 18.18
C LEU A 87 24.50 18.45 19.60
N VAL A 88 23.49 18.41 20.47
CA VAL A 88 23.65 17.93 21.85
C VAL A 88 24.02 16.45 21.90
N ARG A 89 23.52 15.65 20.94
CA ARG A 89 23.93 14.25 20.78
C ARG A 89 25.41 14.13 20.38
N GLU A 90 25.94 15.04 19.56
CA GLU A 90 27.39 15.07 19.25
C GLU A 90 28.24 15.47 20.45
N LEU A 91 27.74 16.40 21.28
CA LEU A 91 28.39 16.86 22.50
C LEU A 91 28.31 15.84 23.66
N LYS A 92 27.50 14.78 23.52
CA LYS A 92 27.26 13.72 24.53
C LYS A 92 26.73 14.25 25.86
N GLU A 93 25.95 15.33 25.83
CA GLU A 93 25.30 15.90 27.01
C GLU A 93 23.86 15.38 27.15
N TRP A 94 23.73 14.18 27.71
CA TRP A 94 22.47 13.41 27.74
C TRP A 94 21.32 14.08 28.49
N LYS A 95 21.64 14.82 29.57
CA LYS A 95 20.61 15.49 30.38
C LYS A 95 19.88 16.57 29.58
N LEU A 96 20.63 17.33 28.78
CA LEU A 96 20.07 18.36 27.91
C LEU A 96 19.34 17.74 26.71
N GLU A 97 19.83 16.61 26.20
CA GLU A 97 19.14 15.86 25.13
C GLU A 97 17.74 15.43 25.57
N GLU A 98 17.62 14.89 26.79
CA GLU A 98 16.35 14.45 27.37
C GLU A 98 15.35 15.61 27.51
N ASP A 99 15.81 16.76 28.01
CA ASP A 99 14.97 17.95 28.17
C ASP A 99 14.47 18.50 26.81
N LEU A 100 15.34 18.53 25.79
CA LEU A 100 14.98 18.93 24.43
C LEU A 100 14.01 17.94 23.78
N MET A 101 14.19 16.64 24.01
CA MET A 101 13.26 15.60 23.57
C MET A 101 11.90 15.72 24.23
N ALA A 102 11.85 15.96 25.54
CA ALA A 102 10.61 16.17 26.26
C ALA A 102 9.83 17.38 25.70
N LYS A 103 10.55 18.47 25.36
CA LYS A 103 9.96 19.64 24.70
C LYS A 103 9.38 19.29 23.32
N LEU A 104 10.08 18.51 22.51
CA LEU A 104 9.60 18.06 21.20
C LEU A 104 8.32 17.21 21.34
N ILE A 105 8.32 16.23 22.23
CA ILE A 105 7.17 15.35 22.49
C ILE A 105 5.96 16.16 22.98
N TYR A 106 6.18 17.09 23.91
CA TYR A 106 5.11 17.96 24.41
C TYR A 106 4.48 18.80 23.29
N LEU A 107 5.31 19.32 22.38
CA LEU A 107 4.84 20.08 21.22
C LEU A 107 3.96 19.22 20.29
N TYR A 108 4.39 17.99 19.97
CA TYR A 108 3.63 17.05 19.13
C TYR A 108 2.34 16.53 19.80
N ARG A 109 2.25 16.57 21.13
CA ARG A 109 1.05 16.15 21.86
C ARG A 109 -0.09 17.17 21.78
N SER A 110 0.22 18.47 21.58
CA SER A 110 -0.79 19.54 21.54
C SER A 110 -0.69 20.35 20.24
N PRO A 111 -1.65 20.20 19.32
CA PRO A 111 -1.63 20.95 18.06
C PRO A 111 -1.83 22.45 18.25
N GLU A 112 -2.46 22.87 19.34
CA GLU A 112 -2.56 24.29 19.68
C GLU A 112 -1.19 24.91 19.93
N THR A 113 -0.31 24.21 20.66
CA THR A 113 1.05 24.66 20.93
C THR A 113 1.87 24.64 19.66
N MET A 114 1.70 23.61 18.82
CA MET A 114 2.39 23.51 17.53
C MET A 114 2.01 24.66 16.59
N LEU A 115 0.73 25.05 16.54
CA LEU A 115 0.28 26.19 15.75
C LEU A 115 0.83 27.53 16.29
N ARG A 116 0.97 27.68 17.61
CA ARG A 116 1.54 28.89 18.21
C ARG A 116 3.02 29.06 17.85
N VAL A 117 3.77 27.97 17.83
CA VAL A 117 5.19 27.95 17.45
C VAL A 117 5.37 28.22 15.95
N THR A 118 4.50 27.67 15.11
CA THR A 118 4.59 27.82 13.64
C THR A 118 3.96 29.10 13.10
N LYS A 119 3.36 29.93 13.97
CA LYS A 119 2.68 31.17 13.57
C LYS A 119 3.65 32.16 12.91
N LEU A 120 3.23 32.75 11.79
CA LEU A 120 3.95 33.84 11.15
C LEU A 120 4.21 34.99 12.13
N ARG A 121 5.48 35.30 12.37
CA ARG A 121 5.87 36.45 13.19
C ARG A 121 5.60 37.74 12.42
N PRO A 122 4.83 38.71 12.96
CA PRO A 122 4.62 39.98 12.29
C PRO A 122 5.96 40.72 12.17
N TYR A 123 6.27 41.19 10.96
CA TYR A 123 7.45 41.99 10.70
C TYR A 123 7.40 43.30 11.51
N LYS A 124 8.30 43.48 12.48
CA LYS A 124 8.49 44.75 13.18
C LYS A 124 9.53 45.59 12.44
N PRO A 125 9.15 46.70 11.78
CA PRO A 125 10.13 47.58 11.16
C PRO A 125 11.04 48.19 12.24
N LYS A 126 12.35 48.16 12.00
CA LYS A 126 13.31 48.90 12.83
C LYS A 126 13.11 50.39 12.57
N LEU A 127 12.30 51.05 13.41
CA LEU A 127 12.20 52.51 13.43
C LEU A 127 13.61 53.04 13.76
N LYS A 128 14.36 53.47 12.73
CA LYS A 128 15.54 54.31 12.94
C LYS A 128 15.00 55.58 13.60
N GLN A 129 15.30 55.74 14.89
CA GLN A 129 15.19 57.01 15.59
C GLN A 129 16.11 57.99 14.84
N ILE A 130 15.55 58.74 13.89
CA ILE A 130 16.26 59.85 13.27
C ILE A 130 16.33 60.90 14.37
N LYS A 131 17.50 60.95 15.00
CA LYS A 131 17.89 61.96 15.97
C LYS A 131 17.87 63.29 15.21
N GLN A 132 16.92 64.14 15.58
CA GLN A 132 16.77 65.48 15.05
C GLN A 132 17.75 66.36 15.86
N ASP A 133 18.97 66.49 15.33
CA ASP A 133 19.94 67.51 15.74
C ASP A 133 19.56 68.86 15.10
#